data_AF-A0A3S2CNY8-F1
#
_entry.id   AF-A0A3S2CNY8-F1
#
_cell.length_a   1.000
_cell.length_b   1.000
_cell.length_c   1.000
_cell.angle_alpha   90.00
_cell.angle_beta   90.00
_cell.angle_gamma   90.00
#
_symmetry.space_group_name_H-M   'P 1'
#
loop_
_entity.id
_entity.type
_entity.pdbx_description
1 polymer ?
#
loop_
_entity_poly.entity_id
_entity_poly.type
_entity_poly.pdbx_seq_one_letter_code
_entity_poly.pdbx_strand_id
1 'polypeptide(L)' 'MDEEAASRDHVGSLERGLAVMEILARHPSGMTLTEMAEEAGLTRAGARRFLLTLTATGYATQAGR' A
#
# COMPACT_ATOMS: atom_id res chain seq x y z
N MET A 1 -30.68 2.15 0.51
CA MET A 1 -30.28 1.95 1.92
C MET A 1 -29.16 0.91 2.05
N ASP A 2 -28.84 0.13 0.99
CA ASP A 2 -27.78 -0.89 1.04
C ASP A 2 -26.34 -0.34 0.89
N GLU A 3 -26.14 0.82 0.26
CA GLU A 3 -24.80 1.44 0.11
C GLU A 3 -24.18 1.91 1.44
N GLU A 4 -24.99 2.37 2.38
CA GLU A 4 -24.52 2.83 3.71
C GLU A 4 -24.02 1.66 4.58
N ALA A 5 -24.64 0.48 4.45
CA ALA A 5 -24.19 -0.72 5.14
C ALA A 5 -22.88 -1.26 4.54
N ALA A 6 -22.76 -1.28 3.22
CA ALA A 6 -21.53 -1.68 2.53
C ALA A 6 -20.32 -0.81 2.90
N SER A 7 -20.54 0.51 3.11
CA SER A 7 -19.50 1.44 3.57
C SER A 7 -18.98 1.13 4.98
N ARG A 8 -19.82 0.59 5.87
CA ARG A 8 -19.43 0.28 7.26
C ARG A 8 -18.52 -0.94 7.38
N ASP A 9 -18.69 -1.91 6.49
CA ASP A 9 -17.85 -3.11 6.44
C ASP A 9 -16.60 -2.92 5.56
N HIS A 10 -16.50 -1.78 4.86
CA HIS A 10 -15.36 -1.47 4.00
C HIS A 10 -14.11 -1.12 4.81
N VAL A 11 -13.09 -1.96 4.69
CA VAL A 11 -11.81 -1.77 5.37
C VAL A 11 -10.86 -0.97 4.48
N GLY A 12 -10.96 0.36 4.52
CA GLY A 12 -10.14 1.24 3.67
C GLY A 12 -8.62 1.10 3.86
N SER A 13 -8.14 0.59 4.99
CA SER A 13 -6.71 0.28 5.16
C SER A 13 -6.27 -0.92 4.33
N LEU A 14 -7.13 -1.92 4.15
CA LEU A 14 -6.87 -3.08 3.30
C LEU A 14 -6.85 -2.66 1.84
N GLU A 15 -7.84 -1.87 1.40
CA GLU A 15 -7.89 -1.30 0.05
C GLU A 15 -6.60 -0.57 -0.31
N ARG A 16 -6.13 0.34 0.57
CA ARG A 16 -4.86 1.05 0.37
C ARG A 16 -3.65 0.11 0.36
N GLY A 17 -3.66 -0.93 1.19
CA GLY A 17 -2.60 -1.94 1.23
C GLY A 17 -2.53 -2.75 -0.07
N LEU A 18 -3.67 -3.13 -0.63
CA LEU A 18 -3.76 -3.83 -1.92
C LEU A 18 -3.30 -2.92 -3.07
N ALA A 19 -3.69 -1.64 -3.08
CA ALA A 19 -3.19 -0.69 -4.07
C ALA A 19 -1.65 -0.58 -4.04
N VAL A 20 -1.03 -0.51 -2.86
CA VAL A 20 0.43 -0.53 -2.72
C VAL A 20 1.05 -1.83 -3.26
N MET A 21 0.40 -2.97 -3.04
CA MET A 21 0.86 -4.27 -3.56
C MET A 21 0.78 -4.33 -5.09
N GLU A 22 -0.31 -3.85 -5.70
CA GLU A 22 -0.47 -3.78 -7.15
C GLU A 22 0.57 -2.86 -7.79
N ILE A 23 0.83 -1.71 -7.17
CA ILE A 23 1.89 -0.79 -7.61
C ILE A 23 3.25 -1.50 -7.51
N LEU A 24 3.59 -2.17 -6.41
CA LEU A 24 4.85 -2.92 -6.33
C LEU A 24 4.95 -4.01 -7.40
N ALA A 25 3.88 -4.75 -7.66
CA ALA A 25 3.86 -5.81 -8.66
C ALA A 25 4.14 -5.31 -10.08
N ARG A 26 3.74 -4.07 -10.40
CA ARG A 26 4.06 -3.40 -11.68
C ARG A 26 5.52 -2.96 -11.80
N HIS A 27 6.27 -2.93 -10.69
CA HIS A 27 7.65 -2.43 -10.63
C HIS A 27 8.61 -3.49 -10.07
N PRO A 28 8.98 -4.50 -10.87
CA PRO A 28 9.82 -5.63 -10.41
C PRO A 28 11.25 -5.23 -10.02
N SER A 29 11.74 -4.08 -10.50
CA SER A 29 13.03 -3.49 -10.08
C SER A 29 12.96 -2.80 -8.72
N GLY A 30 11.79 -2.74 -8.08
CA GLY A 30 11.53 -1.95 -6.89
C GLY A 30 11.23 -0.49 -7.19
N MET A 31 10.96 0.27 -6.12
CA MET A 31 10.57 1.67 -6.17
C MET A 31 11.01 2.38 -4.88
N THR A 32 11.31 3.67 -4.95
CA THR A 32 11.61 4.45 -3.75
C THR A 32 10.33 4.71 -2.95
N LEU A 33 10.50 5.03 -1.66
CA LEU A 33 9.37 5.42 -0.81
C LEU A 33 8.64 6.68 -1.30
N THR A 34 9.35 7.61 -1.95
CA THR A 34 8.74 8.85 -2.48
C THR A 34 7.83 8.53 -3.66
N GLU A 35 8.35 7.80 -4.65
CA GLU A 35 7.59 7.40 -5.85
C GLU A 35 6.37 6.56 -5.47
N MET A 36 6.52 5.62 -4.52
CA MET A 36 5.39 4.84 -4.02
C MET A 36 4.31 5.73 -3.39
N ALA A 37 4.70 6.73 -2.60
CA ALA A 37 3.74 7.62 -1.98
C ALA A 37 2.99 8.47 -3.01
N GLU A 38 3.69 8.96 -4.03
CA GLU A 38 3.12 9.74 -5.13
C GLU A 38 2.15 8.89 -5.98
N GLU A 39 2.59 7.73 -6.45
CA GLU A 39 1.79 6.82 -7.28
C GLU A 39 0.56 6.28 -6.52
N ALA A 40 0.70 5.97 -5.23
CA ALA A 40 -0.42 5.49 -4.41
C ALA A 40 -1.35 6.60 -3.91
N GLY A 41 -1.03 7.88 -4.14
CA GLY A 41 -1.78 9.01 -3.58
C GLY A 41 -1.77 9.03 -2.05
N LEU A 42 -0.69 8.54 -1.43
CA LEU A 42 -0.54 8.43 0.02
C LEU A 42 0.45 9.46 0.55
N THR A 43 0.36 9.76 1.86
CA THR A 43 1.48 10.42 2.53
C THR A 43 2.68 9.49 2.61
N ARG A 44 3.90 10.04 2.61
CA ARG A 44 5.14 9.26 2.80
C ARG A 44 5.09 8.37 4.04
N ALA A 45 4.51 8.86 5.14
CA ALA A 45 4.34 8.09 6.37
C ALA A 45 3.33 6.93 6.22
N GLY A 46 2.23 7.16 5.48
CA GLY A 46 1.23 6.15 5.18
C GLY A 46 1.79 5.02 4.30
N ALA A 47 2.44 5.37 3.20
CA ALA A 47 3.10 4.42 2.32
C ALA A 47 4.14 3.58 3.07
N ARG A 48 4.98 4.24 3.90
CA ARG A 48 5.99 3.54 4.72
C ARG A 48 5.37 2.49 5.65
N ARG A 49 4.23 2.78 6.28
CA ARG A 49 3.56 1.81 7.17
C ARG A 49 3.10 0.56 6.41
N PHE A 50 2.52 0.72 5.22
CA PHE A 50 2.12 -0.42 4.40
C PHE A 50 3.34 -1.24 3.93
N LEU A 51 4.37 -0.58 3.41
CA LEU A 51 5.59 -1.24 2.97
C LEU A 51 6.29 -2.02 4.10
N LEU A 52 6.32 -1.48 5.32
CA LEU A 52 6.85 -2.21 6.48
C LEU A 52 6.00 -3.45 6.81
N THR A 53 4.68 -3.34 6.77
CA THR A 53 3.79 -4.50 6.98
C THR A 53 4.00 -5.56 5.91
N LEU A 54 4.08 -5.16 4.64
CA LEU A 54 4.31 -6.08 3.51
C LEU A 54 5.70 -6.75 3.60
N THR A 55 6.71 -6.01 4.06
CA THR A 55 8.04 -6.57 4.30
C THR A 55 8.03 -7.56 5.44
N ALA A 56 7.38 -7.21 6.57
CA ALA A 56 7.28 -8.09 7.74
C ALA A 56 6.49 -9.39 7.46
N THR A 57 5.57 -9.35 6.50
CA THR A 57 4.76 -10.50 6.09
C THR A 57 5.33 -11.25 4.88
N GLY A 58 6.46 -10.80 4.31
CA GLY A 58 7.16 -11.48 3.22
C GLY A 58 6.64 -11.20 1.81
N TYR A 59 5.72 -10.25 1.64
CA TYR A 59 5.20 -9.83 0.33
C TYR A 59 6.08 -8.79 -0.39
N ALA A 60 6.98 -8.12 0.33
CA ALA A 60 7.90 -7.15 -0.22
C ALA A 60 9.29 -7.29 0.40
N THR A 61 10.30 -6.77 -0.28
CA THR A 61 11.67 -6.67 0.24
C THR A 61 12.12 -5.22 0.21
N GLN A 62 12.75 -4.75 1.28
CA GLN A 62 13.41 -3.44 1.28
C GLN A 62 14.86 -3.60 0.83
N ALA A 63 15.25 -2.89 -0.21
CA ALA A 63 16.65 -2.76 -0.64
C ALA A 63 17.14 -1.34 -0.34
N GLY A 64 18.29 -1.22 0.33
CA GLY A 64 18.80 0.07 0.78
C GLY A 64 18.15 0.57 2.07
N ARG A 65 18.53 1.79 2.49
CA ARG A 65 18.04 2.45 3.71
C ARG A 65 17.08 3.58 3.38
#